data_AF-A0A8X6NF65-F1
#
_entry.id   AF-A0A8X6NF65-F1
#
_cell.length_a   1.000
_cell.length_b   1.000
_cell.length_c   1.000
_cell.angle_alpha   90.00
_cell.angle_beta   90.00
_cell.angle_gamma   90.00
#
_symmetry.space_group_name_H-M   'P 1'
#
loop_
_entity.id
_entity.type
_entity.pdbx_description
1 polymer ?
#
loop_
_entity_poly.entity_id
_entity_poly.type
_entity_poly.pdbx_seq_one_letter_code
_entity_poly.pdbx_strand_id
1 'polypeptide(L)'
;MDHTASMVFTGTVEKLYRSRSTTYRGVVKVKRVVKGDSSFSDNTVIVEGFGDPTICHSDVRERDTRIFLVSLLENGHLRLNSSVVRVTVSNLDKAVEAVRGKSDLLYF
;
A
#
# COMPACT_ATOMS: atom_id res chain seq x y z
N MET A 1 -2.92 -9.85 -16.10
CA MET A 1 -2.79 -8.77 -15.11
C MET A 1 -2.39 -9.43 -13.81
N ASP A 2 -1.23 -9.09 -13.27
CA ASP A 2 -0.77 -9.64 -12.00
C ASP A 2 -1.67 -9.09 -10.88
N HIS A 3 -2.43 -9.97 -10.24
CA HIS A 3 -3.35 -9.63 -9.16
C HIS A 3 -2.63 -9.41 -7.82
N THR A 4 -1.29 -9.38 -7.81
CA THR A 4 -0.50 -9.23 -6.60
C THR A 4 0.05 -7.80 -6.47
N ALA A 5 -0.07 -7.26 -5.26
CA ALA A 5 0.61 -6.01 -4.91
C ALA A 5 2.12 -6.17 -5.09
N SER A 6 2.74 -5.31 -5.91
CA SER A 6 4.19 -5.33 -6.11
C SER A 6 4.94 -4.73 -4.92
N MET A 7 4.29 -3.87 -4.13
CA MET A 7 4.84 -3.31 -2.90
C MET A 7 3.82 -3.35 -1.76
N VAL A 8 4.30 -3.70 -0.55
CA VAL A 8 3.52 -3.69 0.69
C VAL A 8 4.31 -2.91 1.73
N PHE A 9 3.70 -1.91 2.36
CA PHE A 9 4.38 -1.08 3.35
C PHE A 9 3.42 -0.56 4.42
N THR A 10 3.97 -0.21 5.58
CA THR A 10 3.26 0.59 6.59
C THR A 10 3.52 2.07 6.34
N GLY A 11 2.50 2.90 6.49
CA GLY A 11 2.64 4.34 6.32
C GLY A 11 1.57 5.14 7.03
N THR A 12 1.83 6.44 7.16
CA THR A 12 0.88 7.41 7.70
C THR A 12 0.46 8.39 6.61
N VAL A 13 -0.84 8.57 6.41
CA VAL A 13 -1.38 9.54 5.45
C VAL A 13 -1.10 10.95 5.97
N GLU A 14 -0.33 11.74 5.23
CA GLU A 14 0.01 13.12 5.59
C GLU A 14 -1.00 14.12 5.02
N LYS A 15 -1.42 13.91 3.77
CA LYS A 15 -2.32 14.83 3.06
C LYS A 15 -3.17 14.12 2.02
N LEU A 16 -4.41 14.56 1.84
CA LEU A 16 -5.31 14.03 0.82
C LEU A 16 -5.63 15.06 -0.27
N TYR A 17 -5.69 14.60 -1.52
CA TYR A 17 -6.04 15.40 -2.68
C TYR A 17 -7.25 14.79 -3.37
N ARG A 18 -8.43 15.33 -3.09
CA ARG A 18 -9.68 14.95 -3.76
C ARG A 18 -9.86 15.74 -5.05
N SER A 19 -10.42 15.09 -6.05
CA SER A 19 -10.78 15.70 -7.33
C SER A 19 -12.24 15.37 -7.66
N ARG A 20 -12.71 15.72 -8.86
CA ARG A 20 -14.02 15.27 -9.36
C ARG A 20 -14.03 13.81 -9.84
N SER A 21 -12.87 13.14 -9.83
CA SER A 21 -12.77 11.71 -10.14
C SER A 21 -13.41 10.86 -9.03
N THR A 22 -13.80 9.64 -9.39
CA THR A 22 -14.32 8.62 -8.46
C THR A 22 -13.30 8.20 -7.42
N THR A 23 -12.01 8.32 -7.73
CA THR A 23 -10.91 8.02 -6.81
C THR A 23 -10.11 9.27 -6.50
N TYR A 24 -9.38 9.24 -5.39
CA TYR A 24 -8.48 10.30 -4.96
C TYR A 24 -7.09 9.77 -4.65
N ARG A 25 -6.15 10.69 -4.44
CA ARG A 25 -4.76 10.38 -4.11
C ARG A 25 -4.36 11.01 -2.79
N GLY A 26 -3.29 10.51 -2.20
CA GLY A 26 -2.75 11.02 -0.95
C GLY A 26 -1.24 10.94 -0.89
N VAL A 27 -0.68 11.80 -0.05
CA VAL A 27 0.72 11.77 0.37
C VAL A 27 0.81 10.85 1.57
N VAL A 28 1.70 9.86 1.51
CA VAL A 28 1.88 8.90 2.59
C VAL A 28 3.35 8.88 3.00
N LYS A 29 3.63 9.10 4.28
CA LYS A 29 4.93 8.87 4.88
C LYS A 29 5.12 7.39 5.13
N VAL A 30 6.02 6.76 4.39
CA VAL A 30 6.37 5.36 4.57
C VAL A 30 7.13 5.21 5.89
N LYS A 31 6.79 4.17 6.65
CA LYS A 31 7.46 3.81 7.91
C LYS A 31 8.32 2.56 7.74
N ARG A 32 7.79 1.54 7.09
CA ARG A 32 8.51 0.30 6.83
C ARG A 32 7.96 -0.41 5.60
N VAL A 33 8.85 -0.79 4.70
CA VAL A 33 8.53 -1.67 3.57
C VAL A 33 8.58 -3.14 4.03
N VAL A 34 7.54 -3.90 3.69
CA VAL A 34 7.38 -5.34 3.99
C VAL A 34 7.67 -6.18 2.74
N LYS A 35 7.25 -5.70 1.56
CA LYS A 35 7.53 -6.28 0.24
C LYS A 35 7.86 -5.15 -0.74
N GLY A 36 8.82 -5.36 -1.64
CA GLY A 36 9.18 -4.41 -2.69
C GLY A 36 10.49 -3.68 -2.39
N ASP A 37 10.75 -2.58 -3.08
CA ASP A 37 11.98 -1.81 -2.93
C ASP A 37 12.05 -1.12 -1.56
N SER A 38 13.03 -1.51 -0.76
CA SER A 38 13.26 -0.97 0.58
C SER A 38 13.71 0.49 0.59
N SER A 39 14.16 1.04 -0.55
CA SER A 39 14.58 2.45 -0.69
C SER A 39 13.45 3.43 -0.41
N PHE A 40 12.20 2.99 -0.46
CA PHE A 40 11.02 3.77 -0.10
C PHE A 40 10.82 3.93 1.42
N SER A 41 11.56 3.21 2.26
CA SER A 41 11.45 3.36 3.72
C SER A 41 11.83 4.78 4.16
N ASP A 42 11.09 5.32 5.13
CA ASP A 42 11.24 6.70 5.62
C ASP A 42 11.09 7.81 4.56
N ASN A 43 10.69 7.47 3.33
CA ASN A 43 10.36 8.41 2.27
C ASN A 43 8.86 8.75 2.26
N THR A 44 8.53 9.80 1.52
CA THR A 44 7.16 10.22 1.28
C THR A 44 6.78 9.88 -0.15
N VAL A 45 5.63 9.22 -0.32
CA VAL A 45 5.16 8.74 -1.62
C VAL A 45 3.76 9.26 -1.93
N ILE A 46 3.43 9.30 -3.22
CA ILE A 46 2.07 9.55 -3.67
C ILE A 46 1.41 8.20 -3.94
N VAL A 47 0.26 7.98 -3.28
CA VAL A 47 -0.59 6.80 -3.50
C VAL A 47 -1.90 7.25 -4.15
N GLU A 48 -2.23 6.64 -5.28
CA GLU A 48 -3.48 6.82 -6.03
C GLU A 48 -4.48 5.69 -5.75
N GLY A 49 -5.75 5.90 -6.11
CA GLY A 49 -6.78 4.85 -6.04
C GLY A 49 -7.49 4.74 -4.68
N PHE A 50 -7.35 5.75 -3.81
CA PHE A 50 -8.19 5.80 -2.61
C PHE A 50 -9.64 6.09 -2.98
N GLY A 51 -10.57 5.50 -2.22
CA GLY A 51 -12.01 5.56 -2.50
C GLY A 51 -12.48 4.73 -3.70
N ASP A 52 -11.63 3.87 -4.27
CA ASP A 52 -12.04 2.97 -5.34
C ASP A 52 -13.21 2.06 -4.89
N PRO A 53 -14.38 2.11 -5.56
CA PRO A 53 -15.57 1.35 -5.17
C PRO A 53 -15.44 -0.16 -5.40
N THR A 54 -14.44 -0.60 -6.17
CA THR A 54 -14.16 -2.02 -6.40
C THR A 54 -13.33 -2.65 -5.27
N ILE A 55 -12.77 -1.82 -4.38
CA ILE A 55 -11.97 -2.25 -3.23
C ILE A 55 -12.77 -2.02 -1.94
N CYS A 56 -12.97 -3.09 -1.16
CA CYS A 56 -13.83 -3.08 0.03
C CYS A 56 -13.45 -2.01 1.08
N HIS A 57 -12.15 -1.82 1.32
CA HIS A 57 -11.63 -0.79 2.22
C HIS A 57 -10.57 0.03 1.51
N SER A 58 -11.01 1.02 0.72
CA SER A 58 -10.15 1.92 -0.05
C SER A 58 -10.08 3.35 0.50
N ASP A 59 -10.97 3.70 1.45
CA ASP A 59 -10.99 5.02 2.06
C ASP A 59 -9.99 5.18 3.19
N VAL A 60 -9.40 6.36 3.25
CA VAL A 60 -8.46 6.79 4.28
C VAL A 60 -8.74 8.24 4.70
N ARG A 61 -8.26 8.59 5.89
CA ARG A 61 -8.27 9.96 6.42
C ARG A 61 -6.83 10.43 6.62
N GLU A 62 -6.62 11.74 6.60
CA GLU A 62 -5.34 12.29 7.05
C GLU A 62 -5.04 11.80 8.47
N ARG A 63 -3.77 11.50 8.74
CA ARG A 63 -3.23 10.88 9.96
C ARG A 63 -3.56 9.40 10.14
N ASP A 64 -4.32 8.77 9.24
CA ASP A 64 -4.48 7.31 9.28
C ASP A 64 -3.12 6.64 9.10
N THR A 65 -2.83 5.67 9.97
CA THR A 65 -1.70 4.75 9.77
C THR A 65 -2.24 3.37 9.38
N ARG A 66 -1.77 2.84 8.26
CA ARG A 66 -2.26 1.61 7.63
C ARG A 66 -1.11 0.80 7.03
N ILE A 67 -1.38 -0.47 6.76
CA ILE A 67 -0.60 -1.28 5.82
C ILE A 67 -1.24 -1.07 4.44
N PHE A 68 -0.44 -0.62 3.49
CA PHE A 68 -0.82 -0.36 2.11
C PHE A 68 -0.32 -1.48 1.22
N LEU A 69 -1.23 -2.02 0.39
CA LEU A 69 -0.94 -2.99 -0.64
C LEU A 69 -1.10 -2.28 -1.99
N VAL A 70 0.00 -2.03 -2.68
CA VAL A 70 0.03 -1.17 -3.86
C VAL A 70 0.78 -1.84 -5.02
N SER A 71 0.51 -1.34 -6.22
CA SER A 71 1.28 -1.63 -7.42
C SER A 71 2.05 -0.39 -7.84
N LEU A 72 3.34 -0.55 -8.14
CA LEU A 72 4.16 0.46 -8.80
C LEU A 72 3.72 0.59 -10.26
N LEU A 73 3.37 1.81 -10.67
CA LEU A 73 3.04 2.16 -12.04
C LEU A 73 4.31 2.58 -12.80
N GLU A 74 4.26 2.53 -14.14
CA GLU A 74 5.40 2.88 -15.00
C GLU A 74 5.90 4.33 -14.82
N ASN A 75 5.02 5.23 -14.38
CA ASN A 75 5.37 6.63 -14.08
C ASN A 75 5.96 6.83 -12.67
N GLY A 76 6.29 5.76 -11.95
CA GLY A 76 6.84 5.79 -10.59
C GLY A 76 5.81 6.08 -9.49
N HIS A 77 4.53 6.27 -9.83
CA HIS A 77 3.47 6.43 -8.83
C HIS A 77 3.03 5.07 -8.29
N LEU A 78 2.46 5.09 -7.08
CA LEU A 78 1.88 3.90 -6.46
C LEU A 78 0.36 3.96 -6.60
N ARG A 79 -0.26 2.85 -6.97
CA ARG A 79 -1.73 2.72 -7.00
C ARG A 79 -2.17 1.65 -6.02
N LEU A 80 -3.22 1.94 -5.26
CA LEU A 80 -3.85 0.96 -4.37
C LEU A 80 -4.29 -0.26 -5.20
N ASN A 81 -3.78 -1.43 -4.80
CA ASN A 81 -4.07 -2.69 -5.46
C ASN A 81 -5.23 -3.42 -4.75
N SER A 82 -5.30 -3.31 -3.42
CA SER A 82 -6.30 -3.96 -2.59
C SER A 82 -6.55 -3.18 -1.29
N SER A 83 -7.47 -3.66 -0.46
CA SER A 83 -7.90 -3.01 0.77
C SER A 83 -6.74 -2.57 1.67
N VAL A 84 -6.80 -1.36 2.20
CA VAL A 84 -5.88 -0.94 3.26
C VAL A 84 -6.17 -1.73 4.53
N VAL A 85 -5.11 -2.08 5.26
CA VAL A 85 -5.23 -2.92 6.47
C VAL A 85 -4.81 -2.13 7.71
N ARG A 86 -5.49 -2.36 8.83
CA ARG A 86 -5.10 -1.74 10.11
C ARG A 86 -3.74 -2.26 10.57
N VAL A 87 -2.92 -1.36 11.10
CA VAL A 87 -1.67 -1.74 11.75
C VAL A 87 -1.98 -2.38 13.10
N THR A 88 -1.78 -3.69 13.18
CA THR A 88 -1.77 -4.48 14.41
C THR A 88 -0.63 -5.48 14.29
N VAL A 89 -0.11 -5.98 15.41
CA VAL A 89 0.96 -7.00 15.41
C VAL A 89 0.54 -8.21 14.57
N SER A 90 -0.66 -8.74 14.80
CA SER A 90 -1.18 -9.89 14.04
C SER A 90 -1.27 -9.64 12.53
N ASN A 91 -1.69 -8.44 12.10
CA ASN A 91 -1.75 -8.14 10.67
C ASN A 91 -0.37 -7.96 10.04
N LEU A 92 0.60 -7.43 10.79
CA LEU A 92 1.98 -7.30 10.34
C LEU A 92 2.64 -8.67 10.17
N ASP A 93 2.48 -9.55 11.17
CA ASP A 93 3.02 -10.91 11.12
C ASP A 93 2.47 -11.67 9.90
N LYS A 94 1.15 -11.64 9.70
CA LYS A 94 0.50 -12.24 8.52
C LYS A 94 1.01 -11.64 7.21
N ALA A 95 1.22 -10.34 7.15
CA ALA A 95 1.76 -9.69 5.95
C ALA A 95 3.20 -10.15 5.65
N VAL A 96 4.05 -10.25 6.68
CA VAL A 96 5.43 -10.74 6.54
C VAL A 96 5.45 -12.21 6.12
N GLU A 97 4.66 -13.06 6.77
CA GLU A 97 4.55 -14.49 6.45
C GLU A 97 4.07 -14.72 5.02
N ALA A 98 3.02 -14.02 4.59
CA ALA A 98 2.48 -14.13 3.24
C ALA A 98 3.47 -13.69 2.14
N VAL A 99 4.40 -12.79 2.47
CA VAL A 99 5.48 -12.37 1.57
C VAL A 99 6.59 -13.40 1.55
N ARG A 100 7.02 -13.90 2.71
CA ARG A 100 8.06 -14.94 2.83
C ARG A 100 7.67 -16.25 2.16
N GLY A 101 6.47 -16.75 2.45
CA GLY A 101 5.97 -18.00 1.87
C GLY A 101 5.85 -17.97 0.34
N LYS A 102 5.72 -16.78 -0.27
CA LYS A 102 5.79 -16.61 -1.73
C LYS A 102 7.22 -16.62 -2.27
N SER A 103 8.18 -16.08 -1.52
CA SER A 103 9.59 -16.14 -1.89
C SER A 103 10.11 -17.57 -1.85
N ASP A 104 9.71 -18.35 -0.85
CA ASP A 104 10.17 -19.74 -0.69
C ASP A 104 9.63 -20.67 -1.79
N LEU A 105 8.45 -20.40 -2.34
CA LEU A 105 7.88 -21.15 -3.47
C LEU A 105 8.57 -20.86 -4.83
N LEU A 106 9.39 -19.81 -4.93
CA LEU A 106 10.17 -19.51 -6.16
C LEU A 106 11.54 -20.21 -6.18
N TYR A 107 11.87 -20.96 -5.12
CA TYR A 107 13.11 -21.74 -5.01
C TYR A 107 12.89 -23.26 -5.12
N PHE A 108 11.72 -23.71 -5.58
CA PHE A 108 11.41 -25.11 -5.89
C PHE A 108 10.86 -25.27 -7.32
#